data_AF-A0A4Z0R9T0-F1
#
_entry.id   AF-A0A4Z0R9T0-F1
#
_cell.length_a   1.000
_cell.length_b   1.000
_cell.length_c   1.000
_cell.angle_alpha   90.00
_cell.angle_beta   90.00
_cell.angle_gamma   90.00
#
_symmetry.space_group_name_H-M   'P 1'
#
loop_
_entity.id
_entity.type
_entity.pdbx_description
1 polymer ?
#
loop_
_entity_poly.entity_id
_entity_poly.type
_entity_poly.pdbx_seq_one_letter_code
_entity_poly.pdbx_strand_id
1 'polypeptide(L)'
;MDDEQFLSKWKIIHEKTIAKYVLLESLIYFFCTALVTIMIVWIYPGMSIHNRMIDDNGIYFVIALNTMTFIIFTAIRLMSWFKGEKRYRELLDKDS
;
A
#
# COMPACT_ATOMS: atom_id res chain seq x y z
N MET A 1 -17.83 6.28 -14.40
CA MET A 1 -18.44 6.02 -13.07
C MET A 1 -19.28 7.23 -12.78
N ASP A 2 -20.59 7.06 -12.66
CA ASP A 2 -21.51 8.17 -12.38
C ASP A 2 -21.15 8.87 -11.06
N ASP A 3 -21.34 10.18 -11.01
CA ASP A 3 -20.98 10.99 -9.84
C ASP A 3 -21.75 10.55 -8.58
N GLU A 4 -22.99 10.08 -8.71
CA GLU A 4 -23.75 9.46 -7.61
C GLU A 4 -23.11 8.16 -7.07
N GLN A 5 -22.58 7.31 -7.96
CA GLN A 5 -21.85 6.11 -7.55
C GLN A 5 -20.52 6.44 -6.87
N PHE A 6 -19.89 7.55 -7.25
CA PHE A 6 -18.70 8.06 -6.57
C PHE A 6 -19.05 8.60 -5.18
N LEU A 7 -20.05 9.47 -5.08
CA LEU A 7 -20.51 10.06 -3.82
C LEU A 7 -20.90 8.99 -2.79
N SER A 8 -21.70 7.99 -3.20
CA SER A 8 -22.13 6.91 -2.30
C SER A 8 -20.96 6.06 -1.78
N LYS A 9 -19.99 5.72 -2.62
CA LYS A 9 -18.79 4.98 -2.22
C LYS A 9 -17.85 5.83 -1.36
N TRP A 10 -17.64 7.09 -1.75
CA TRP A 10 -16.67 7.96 -1.09
C TRP A 10 -17.15 8.42 0.28
N LYS A 11 -18.46 8.59 0.49
CA LYS A 11 -19.03 8.91 1.81
C LYS A 11 -18.57 7.94 2.89
N ILE A 12 -18.61 6.64 2.60
CA ILE A 12 -18.16 5.57 3.53
C ILE A 12 -16.65 5.66 3.80
N ILE A 13 -15.87 6.09 2.81
CA ILE A 13 -14.41 6.24 2.93
C ILE A 13 -14.06 7.50 3.73
N HIS A 14 -14.77 8.61 3.49
CA HIS A 14 -14.63 9.87 4.21
C HIS A 14 -14.99 9.74 5.69
N GLU A 15 -16.06 9.00 6.03
CA GLU A 15 -16.44 8.72 7.42
C GLU A 15 -15.40 7.89 8.19
N LYS A 16 -14.49 7.21 7.49
CA LYS A 16 -13.35 6.53 8.11
C LYS A 16 -12.19 7.50 8.28
N THR A 17 -11.45 7.35 9.37
CA THR A 17 -10.21 8.11 9.60
C THR A 17 -9.21 7.85 8.47
N ILE A 18 -8.51 8.88 7.99
CA ILE A 18 -7.44 8.79 6.96
C ILE A 18 -6.47 7.66 7.28
N ALA A 19 -6.05 7.58 8.55
CA ALA A 19 -5.16 6.54 9.03
C ALA A 19 -5.72 5.13 8.80
N LYS A 20 -7.00 4.90 9.04
CA LYS A 20 -7.63 3.57 8.84
C LYS A 20 -7.72 3.21 7.36
N TYR A 21 -8.02 4.16 6.48
CA TYR A 21 -8.07 3.91 5.04
C TYR A 21 -6.68 3.63 4.47
N VAL A 22 -5.70 4.47 4.81
CA VAL A 22 -4.33 4.35 4.28
C VAL A 22 -3.58 3.16 4.88
N LEU A 23 -3.61 2.98 6.20
CA LEU A 23 -2.85 1.92 6.87
C LEU A 23 -3.41 0.53 6.58
N LEU A 24 -4.73 0.34 6.63
CA LEU A 24 -5.32 -0.99 6.43
C LEU A 24 -5.00 -1.54 5.05
N GLU A 25 -5.14 -0.71 4.02
CA GLU A 25 -4.83 -1.12 2.64
C GLU A 25 -3.32 -1.26 2.44
N SER A 26 -2.49 -0.32 2.92
CA SER A 26 -1.03 -0.43 2.83
C SER A 26 -0.47 -1.67 3.55
N LEU A 27 -1.08 -2.09 4.67
CA LEU A 27 -0.69 -3.30 5.38
C LEU A 27 -0.93 -4.57 4.56
N ILE A 28 -2.05 -4.65 3.83
CA ILE A 28 -2.32 -5.79 2.94
C ILE A 28 -1.22 -5.91 1.88
N TYR A 29 -0.86 -4.80 1.24
CA TYR A 29 0.24 -4.80 0.26
C TYR A 29 1.57 -5.18 0.89
N PHE A 30 1.86 -4.69 2.11
CA PHE A 30 3.05 -5.05 2.86
C PHE A 30 3.14 -6.56 3.13
N PHE A 31 2.05 -7.18 3.57
CA PHE A 31 2.02 -8.63 3.79
C PHE A 31 2.20 -9.41 2.48
N CYS A 32 1.57 -8.97 1.38
CA CYS A 32 1.77 -9.57 0.07
C CYS A 32 3.23 -9.48 -0.40
N THR A 33 3.87 -8.31 -0.27
CA THR A 33 5.26 -8.13 -0.68
C THR A 33 6.23 -8.90 0.20
N ALA A 34 5.97 -8.98 1.51
CA ALA A 34 6.75 -9.79 2.43
C ALA A 34 6.67 -11.29 2.05
N LEU A 35 5.46 -11.80 1.79
CA LEU A 35 5.26 -13.19 1.36
C LEU A 35 5.97 -13.50 0.04
N VAL A 36 5.83 -12.63 -0.97
CA VAL A 36 6.52 -12.79 -2.26
C VAL A 36 8.04 -12.77 -2.06
N THR A 37 8.55 -11.90 -1.20
CA THR A 37 9.99 -11.82 -0.91
C THR A 37 10.49 -13.10 -0.25
N ILE A 38 9.75 -13.64 0.73
CA ILE A 38 10.08 -14.92 1.37
C ILE A 38 10.09 -16.06 0.34
N MET A 39 9.07 -16.12 -0.53
CA MET A 39 9.01 -17.12 -1.61
C MET A 39 10.19 -17.01 -2.56
N ILE A 40 10.60 -15.80 -2.95
CA ILE A 40 11.75 -15.58 -3.83
C ILE A 40 13.04 -16.05 -3.15
N VAL A 41 13.25 -15.70 -1.88
CA VAL A 41 14.42 -16.15 -1.11
C VAL A 41 14.47 -17.68 -1.00
N TRP A 42 13.31 -18.35 -0.89
CA TRP A 42 13.21 -19.80 -0.84
C TRP A 42 13.41 -20.49 -2.20
N ILE A 43 12.90 -19.91 -3.29
CA ILE A 43 12.91 -20.53 -4.63
C ILE A 43 14.23 -20.26 -5.37
N TYR A 44 14.92 -19.16 -5.10
CA TYR A 44 16.17 -18.81 -5.77
C TYR A 44 17.39 -19.30 -4.97
N PRO A 45 17.97 -20.47 -5.30
CA PRO A 45 19.22 -20.96 -4.68
C PRO A 45 20.45 -20.09 -5.00
N GLY A 46 20.30 -19.01 -5.79
CA GLY A 46 21.34 -18.00 -5.97
C GLY A 46 21.44 -16.99 -4.82
N MET A 47 20.38 -16.81 -4.02
CA MET A 47 20.39 -15.97 -2.82
C MET A 47 20.61 -16.78 -1.53
N SER A 48 20.48 -18.10 -1.59
CA SER A 48 20.92 -18.98 -0.52
C SER A 48 21.46 -20.29 -1.09
N ILE A 49 22.52 -20.80 -0.46
CA ILE A 49 23.08 -22.16 -0.62
C ILE A 49 24.42 -22.22 -1.40
N HIS A 50 25.39 -21.43 -0.95
CA HIS A 50 26.63 -22.05 -0.43
C HIS A 50 26.70 -21.75 1.06
N ASN A 51 26.36 -22.74 1.91
CA ASN A 51 26.32 -22.67 3.38
C ASN A 51 25.22 -21.81 4.06
N ARG A 52 23.94 -22.23 3.98
CA ARG A 52 22.84 -22.07 4.98
C ARG A 52 22.63 -20.75 5.77
N MET A 53 23.33 -19.66 5.49
CA MET A 53 23.09 -18.33 6.06
C MET A 53 22.80 -17.41 4.89
N ILE A 54 21.67 -16.71 4.96
CA ILE A 54 21.45 -15.53 4.12
C ILE A 54 22.55 -14.55 4.53
N ASP A 55 23.41 -14.16 3.61
CA ASP A 55 24.44 -13.14 3.87
C ASP A 55 23.76 -11.89 4.45
N ASP A 56 24.38 -11.20 5.39
CA ASP A 56 23.78 -10.05 6.09
C ASP A 56 23.26 -9.00 5.07
N ASN A 57 23.96 -8.85 3.95
CA ASN A 57 23.58 -8.00 2.82
C ASN A 57 22.23 -8.41 2.18
N GLY A 58 21.92 -9.70 2.10
CA GLY A 58 20.64 -10.21 1.61
C GLY A 58 19.48 -9.85 2.55
N ILE A 59 19.71 -9.90 3.86
CA ILE A 59 18.72 -9.48 4.86
C ILE A 59 18.47 -7.97 4.75
N TYR A 60 19.54 -7.16 4.66
CA TYR A 60 19.42 -5.71 4.47
C TYR A 60 18.70 -5.35 3.16
N PHE A 61 18.96 -6.07 2.07
CA PHE A 61 18.26 -5.87 0.80
C PHE A 61 16.75 -6.14 0.92
N VAL A 62 16.37 -7.25 1.57
CA VAL A 62 14.96 -7.61 1.80
C VAL A 62 14.26 -6.55 2.66
N ILE A 63 14.90 -6.09 3.74
CA ILE A 63 14.36 -5.04 4.61
C ILE A 63 14.20 -3.73 3.84
N ALA A 64 15.22 -3.31 3.09
CA ALA A 64 15.19 -2.08 2.30
C ALA A 64 14.10 -2.11 1.24
N LEU A 65 13.94 -3.24 0.53
CA LEU A 65 12.91 -3.40 -0.51
C LEU A 65 11.50 -3.37 0.07
N ASN A 66 11.24 -4.08 1.17
CA ASN A 66 9.93 -4.04 1.83
C ASN A 66 9.62 -2.65 2.41
N THR A 67 10.60 -1.98 3.00
CA THR A 67 10.44 -0.63 3.56
C THR A 67 10.15 0.38 2.47
N MET A 68 10.92 0.39 1.38
CA MET A 68 10.69 1.30 0.25
C MET A 68 9.32 1.07 -0.37
N THR A 69 8.95 -0.20 -0.58
CA THR A 69 7.65 -0.56 -1.15
C THR A 69 6.52 -0.05 -0.26
N PHE A 70 6.60 -0.27 1.06
CA PHE A 70 5.61 0.21 2.01
C PHE A 70 5.46 1.74 1.99
N ILE A 71 6.57 2.47 1.97
CA ILE A 71 6.57 3.94 1.92
C ILE A 71 5.91 4.43 0.63
N ILE A 72 6.28 3.86 -0.52
CA ILE A 72 5.73 4.23 -1.83
C ILE A 72 4.21 3.99 -1.87
N PHE A 73 3.75 2.80 -1.45
CA PHE A 73 2.32 2.48 -1.44
C PHE A 73 1.54 3.38 -0.49
N THR A 74 2.10 3.68 0.68
CA THR A 74 1.49 4.60 1.64
C THR A 74 1.37 6.00 1.05
N ALA A 75 2.41 6.52 0.41
CA ALA A 75 2.37 7.83 -0.25
C ALA A 75 1.34 7.87 -1.40
N ILE A 76 1.27 6.83 -2.23
CA ILE A 76 0.28 6.72 -3.31
C ILE A 76 -1.15 6.72 -2.75
N ARG A 77 -1.40 5.95 -1.69
CA ARG A 77 -2.73 5.88 -1.05
C ARG A 77 -3.12 7.19 -0.40
N LEU A 78 -2.17 7.88 0.24
CA LEU A 78 -2.37 9.20 0.81
C LEU A 78 -2.77 10.22 -0.27
N MET A 79 -2.04 10.25 -1.40
CA MET A 79 -2.37 11.10 -2.55
C MET A 79 -3.74 10.78 -3.15
N SER A 80 -4.06 9.48 -3.28
CA SER A 80 -5.38 9.03 -3.75
C SER A 80 -6.51 9.50 -2.84
N TRP A 81 -6.29 9.42 -1.52
CA TRP A 81 -7.25 9.93 -0.53
C TRP A 81 -7.46 11.44 -0.68
N PHE A 82 -6.39 12.24 -0.75
CA PHE A 82 -6.52 13.69 -0.95
C PHE A 82 -7.22 14.05 -2.26
N LYS A 83 -6.92 13.32 -3.34
CA LYS A 83 -7.56 13.55 -4.64
C LYS A 83 -9.06 13.23 -4.61
N GLY A 84 -9.45 12.14 -3.96
CA GLY A 84 -10.86 11.78 -3.83
C GLY A 84 -11.61 12.71 -2.86
N GLU A 85 -10.98 13.14 -1.77
CA GLU A 85 -11.54 14.11 -0.82
C GLU A 85 -11.79 15.46 -1.51
N LYS A 86 -10.85 15.93 -2.33
CA LYS A 86 -11.02 17.14 -3.15
C LYS A 86 -12.24 17.01 -4.06
N ARG A 87 -12.34 15.91 -4.82
CA ARG A 87 -13.48 15.67 -5.73
C ARG A 87 -14.80 15.56 -4.98
N TYR A 88 -14.81 14.94 -3.79
CA TYR A 88 -16.01 14.78 -2.97
C TYR A 88 -16.55 16.14 -2.52
N ARG A 89 -15.68 17.04 -2.06
CA ARG A 89 -16.06 18.41 -1.69
C ARG A 89 -16.58 19.21 -2.89
N GLU A 90 -15.89 19.13 -4.03
CA GLU A 90 -16.32 19.81 -5.26
C GLU A 90 -17.70 19.36 -5.76
N LEU A 91 -18.10 18.11 -5.50
CA LEU A 91 -19.43 17.60 -5.85
C LEU A 91 -20.49 18.07 -4.86
N LEU A 92 -20.21 18.04 -3.56
CA LEU A 92 -21.13 18.55 -2.53
C LEU A 92 -21.40 20.05 -2.68
N ASP A 93 -20.37 20.84 -3.02
CA ASP A 93 -20.49 22.29 -3.23
C ASP A 93 -21.28 22.64 -4.51
N LYS A 94 -21.40 21.71 -5.47
CA LYS A 94 -22.20 21.91 -6.70
C LYS A 94 -23.68 21.56 -6.53
N ASP A 95 -23.98 20.66 -5.60
CA ASP A 95 -25.34 20.23 -5.27
C ASP A 95 -26.03 21.16 -4.23
N SER A 96 -25.28 22.12 -3.65
CA SER A 96 -25.77 23.12 -2.67
C SER A 96 -26.06 24.47 -3.32
#